data_AF-A0A1G0Z636-F1
#
_entry.id   AF-A0A1G0Z636-F1
#
_cell.length_a   1.000
_cell.length_b   1.000
_cell.length_c   1.000
_cell.angle_alpha   90.00
_cell.angle_beta   90.00
_cell.angle_gamma   90.00
#
_symmetry.space_group_name_H-M   'P 1'
#
loop_
_entity.id
_entity.type
_entity.pdbx_description
1 polymer ?
#
loop_
_entity_poly.entity_id
_entity_poly.type
_entity_poly.pdbx_seq_one_letter_code
_entity_poly.pdbx_strand_id
1 'polypeptide(L)'
;MHIHSNLKVFTEKPQLGTQGKTCRGRPRLKAVPGSEAARVDRIVETVPEKDWERVSVRNSTSGKLLIDAWRKKVWLGKLFSMINWNNF
;
A
#
# COMPACT_ATOMS: atom_id res chain seq x y z
N MET A 1 -4.83 13.80 -7.84
CA MET A 1 -4.68 12.85 -6.72
C MET A 1 -3.20 12.47 -6.64
N HIS A 2 -2.44 13.02 -5.69
CA HIS A 2 -0.99 12.75 -5.57
C HIS A 2 -0.74 11.48 -4.74
N ILE A 3 -1.12 10.32 -5.28
CA ILE A 3 -0.45 9.09 -4.88
C ILE A 3 0.92 9.16 -5.56
N HIS A 4 2.00 9.16 -4.78
CA HIS A 4 3.33 9.04 -5.36
C HIS A 4 3.34 7.75 -6.18
N SER A 5 3.51 7.86 -7.50
CA SER A 5 3.38 6.75 -8.47
C SER A 5 4.23 5.51 -8.13
N ASN A 6 5.22 5.68 -7.25
CA ASN A 6 6.14 4.64 -6.80
C ASN A 6 5.78 4.05 -5.43
N LEU A 7 4.57 4.27 -4.90
CA LEU A 7 4.15 3.64 -3.65
C LEU A 7 4.10 2.12 -3.84
N LYS A 8 4.85 1.40 -3.00
CA LYS A 8 4.89 -0.06 -2.96
C LYS A 8 4.24 -0.57 -1.68
N VAL A 9 3.38 -1.56 -1.83
CA VAL A 9 2.60 -2.20 -0.76
C VAL A 9 2.70 -3.71 -0.90
N PHE A 10 2.55 -4.44 0.21
CA PHE A 10 2.44 -5.89 0.17
C PHE A 10 0.98 -6.28 0.31
N THR A 11 0.50 -7.08 -0.63
CA THR A 11 -0.86 -7.62 -0.63
C THR A 11 -1.05 -8.70 0.43
N GLU A 12 0.04 -9.38 0.77
CA GLU A 12 0.10 -10.43 1.78
C GLU A 12 1.09 -10.05 2.88
N LYS A 13 0.99 -10.69 4.04
CA LYS A 13 1.89 -10.42 5.16
C LYS A 13 3.31 -10.85 4.77
N PRO A 14 4.27 -9.91 4.64
CA PRO A 14 5.63 -10.28 4.25
C PRO A 14 6.31 -11.03 5.39
N GLN A 15 6.90 -12.18 5.07
CA GLN A 15 7.83 -12.85 5.98
C GLN A 15 9.13 -12.04 6.05
N LEU A 16 9.73 -11.87 7.22
CA LEU A 16 10.97 -11.12 7.37
C LEU A 16 12.16 -12.07 7.24
N GLY A 17 13.06 -11.79 6.31
CA GLY A 17 14.36 -12.44 6.18
C GLY A 17 15.50 -11.50 6.53
N THR A 18 16.72 -12.01 6.59
CA THR A 18 17.94 -11.20 6.71
C THR A 18 18.58 -11.05 5.33
N GLN A 19 19.12 -9.86 5.03
CA GLN A 19 19.93 -9.71 3.83
C GLN A 19 21.20 -10.56 3.96
N GLY A 20 21.54 -11.29 2.89
CA GLY A 20 22.55 -12.34 2.90
C GLY A 20 23.95 -11.91 3.38
N LYS A 21 24.78 -12.92 3.65
CA LYS A 21 26.18 -12.74 4.06
C LYS A 21 26.96 -11.98 2.98
N THR A 22 27.64 -10.90 3.37
CA THR A 22 28.58 -10.19 2.49
C THR A 22 29.89 -10.97 2.41
N CYS A 23 30.50 -11.05 1.22
CA CYS A 23 31.75 -11.81 1.00
C CYS A 23 32.94 -11.28 1.83
N ARG A 24 32.89 -10.02 2.28
CA ARG A 24 33.81 -9.43 3.25
C ARG A 24 33.03 -8.48 4.18
N GLY A 25 33.42 -8.39 5.45
CA GLY A 25 32.83 -7.50 6.46
C GLY A 25 31.70 -8.10 7.31
N ARG A 26 31.17 -7.32 8.26
CA ARG A 26 30.10 -7.74 9.18
C ARG A 26 28.80 -7.98 8.40
N PRO A 27 28.14 -9.14 8.56
CA PRO A 27 26.90 -9.45 7.85
C PRO A 27 25.81 -8.43 8.19
N ARG A 28 25.03 -8.05 7.17
CA ARG A 28 23.90 -7.12 7.33
C ARG A 28 22.73 -7.84 7.98
N LEU A 29 22.55 -7.65 9.28
CA LEU A 29 21.43 -8.20 10.06
C LEU A 29 20.11 -7.43 9.86
N LYS A 30 20.01 -6.56 8.86
CA LYS A 30 18.78 -5.78 8.65
C LYS A 30 17.68 -6.72 8.16
N ALA A 31 16.55 -6.70 8.86
CA ALA A 31 15.35 -7.40 8.44
C ALA A 31 14.82 -6.79 7.13
N VAL A 32 14.61 -7.64 6.13
CA VAL A 32 14.08 -7.27 4.82
C VAL A 32 12.87 -8.16 4.54
N PRO A 33 11.78 -7.62 3.95
CA PRO A 33 10.65 -8.43 3.51
C PRO A 33 11.12 -9.48 2.48
N GLY A 34 10.75 -10.73 2.70
CA GLY A 34 11.05 -11.87 1.85
C GLY A 34 10.06 -12.09 0.72
N SER A 35 8.95 -11.35 0.70
CA SER A 35 8.00 -11.31 -0.42
C SER A 35 8.19 -10.05 -1.26
N GLU A 36 7.70 -10.06 -2.49
CA GLU A 36 7.79 -8.92 -3.40
C GLU A 36 6.71 -7.87 -3.07
N ALA A 37 7.09 -6.60 -3.11
CA ALA A 37 6.16 -5.49 -2.95
C ALA A 37 5.52 -5.14 -4.29
N ALA A 38 4.19 -5.08 -4.34
CA ALA A 38 3.45 -4.65 -5.51
C ALA A 38 3.33 -3.12 -5.53
N ARG A 39 3.41 -2.52 -6.73
CA ARG A 39 3.15 -1.09 -6.90
C ARG A 39 1.65 -0.82 -6.92
N VAL A 40 1.23 0.29 -6.32
CA VAL A 40 -0.21 0.63 -6.21
C VAL A 40 -0.86 0.86 -7.57
N ASP A 41 -0.16 1.49 -8.51
CA ASP A 41 -0.65 1.69 -9.89
C ASP A 41 -1.02 0.38 -10.58
N ARG A 42 -0.13 -0.62 -10.51
CA ARG A 42 -0.39 -1.95 -11.07
C ARG A 42 -1.55 -2.66 -10.39
N ILE A 43 -1.75 -2.44 -9.08
CA ILE A 43 -2.89 -3.03 -8.37
C ILE A 43 -4.18 -2.42 -8.90
N VAL A 44 -4.24 -1.09 -9.04
CA VAL A 44 -5.42 -0.36 -9.53
C VAL A 44 -5.85 -0.84 -10.92
N GLU A 45 -4.90 -1.08 -11.82
CA GLU A 45 -5.16 -1.62 -13.17
C GLU A 45 -5.82 -3.01 -13.15
N THR A 46 -5.60 -3.80 -12.09
CA THR A 46 -6.20 -5.13 -11.95
C THR A 46 -7.59 -5.12 -11.29
N VAL A 47 -8.05 -3.98 -10.79
CA VAL A 47 -9.34 -3.88 -10.08
C VAL A 47 -10.48 -3.78 -11.11
N PRO A 48 -11.44 -4.72 -11.12
CA PRO A 48 -12.64 -4.62 -11.94
C PRO A 48 -13.45 -3.35 -11.60
N GLU A 49 -14.03 -2.70 -12.61
CA GLU A 49 -14.87 -1.50 -12.40
C GLU A 49 -16.02 -1.72 -11.40
N LYS A 50 -16.58 -2.95 -11.37
CA LYS A 50 -17.65 -3.33 -10.43
C LYS A 50 -17.25 -3.29 -8.95
N ASP A 51 -15.96 -3.32 -8.65
CA ASP A 51 -15.45 -3.32 -7.27
C ASP A 51 -15.19 -1.88 -6.77
N TRP A 52 -15.37 -0.88 -7.64
CA TRP A 52 -15.31 0.53 -7.27
C TRP A 52 -16.64 1.01 -6.70
N GLU A 53 -16.58 1.68 -5.56
CA GLU A 53 -17.76 2.23 -4.89
C GLU A 53 -17.73 3.76 -4.99
N ARG A 54 -18.87 4.38 -5.32
CA ARG A 54 -18.99 5.84 -5.31
C ARG A 54 -19.32 6.33 -3.92
N VAL A 55 -18.39 7.05 -3.30
CA VAL A 55 -18.47 7.49 -1.89
C VAL A 55 -18.54 9.01 -1.82
N SER A 56 -19.39 9.53 -0.94
CA SER A 56 -19.46 10.96 -0.63
C SER A 56 -18.42 11.32 0.43
N VAL A 57 -17.43 12.13 0.07
CA VAL A 57 -16.31 12.50 0.96
C VAL A 57 -16.65 13.69 1.85
N ARG A 58 -17.37 14.67 1.31
CA ARG A 58 -17.81 15.86 2.06
C ARG A 58 -19.01 16.54 1.41
N ASN A 59 -19.81 17.19 2.24
CA ASN A 59 -20.79 18.16 1.77
C ASN A 59 -20.07 19.48 1.50
N SER A 60 -20.20 20.01 0.29
CA SER A 60 -19.74 21.34 -0.06
C SER A 60 -20.92 22.26 -0.33
N THR A 61 -20.69 23.57 -0.38
CA THR A 61 -21.70 24.56 -0.77
C THR A 61 -22.28 24.31 -2.17
N SER A 62 -21.54 23.61 -3.04
CA SER A 62 -21.97 23.22 -4.39
C SER A 62 -22.56 21.81 -4.46
N GLY A 63 -22.84 21.17 -3.31
CA GLY A 63 -23.37 19.81 -3.22
C GLY A 63 -22.35 18.78 -2.71
N LYS A 64 -22.72 17.50 -2.77
CA LYS A 64 -21.88 16.40 -2.27
C LYS A 64 -20.69 16.16 -3.19
N LEU A 65 -19.49 16.18 -2.64
CA LEU A 65 -18.29 15.76 -3.35
C LEU A 65 -18.23 14.23 -3.37
N LEU A 66 -18.47 13.64 -4.53
CA LEU A 66 -18.41 12.20 -4.76
C LEU A 66 -17.06 11.81 -5.36
N ILE A 67 -16.49 10.70 -4.90
CA ILE A 67 -15.32 10.06 -5.51
C ILE A 67 -15.62 8.58 -5.75
N ASP A 68 -14.94 7.99 -6.72
CA ASP A 68 -14.90 6.54 -6.85
C ASP A 68 -13.73 6.01 -6.02
N ALA A 69 -14.00 5.04 -5.15
CA ALA A 69 -13.05 4.51 -4.19
C ALA A 69 -13.04 2.98 -4.22
N TRP A 70 -11.85 2.42 -4.13
CA TRP A 70 -11.63 1.00 -3.92
C TRP A 70 -10.77 0.80 -2.67
N ARG A 71 -11.15 -0.17 -1.82
CA ARG A 71 -10.53 -0.39 -0.50
C ARG A 71 -9.98 -1.81 -0.42
N LYS A 72 -8.69 -1.93 -0.06
CA LYS A 72 -8.04 -3.21 0.24
C LYS A 72 -7.07 -3.07 1.39
N LYS A 73 -7.03 -4.07 2.27
CA LYS A 73 -6.03 -4.16 3.33
C LYS A 73 -4.68 -4.52 2.72
N VAL A 74 -3.66 -3.72 3.02
CA VAL A 74 -2.28 -3.91 2.53
C VAL A 74 -1.29 -3.65 3.66
N TRP A 75 -0.08 -4.20 3.52
CA TRP A 75 1.03 -3.99 4.45
C TRP A 75 2.05 -3.00 3.88
N LEU A 76 2.58 -2.10 4.71
CA LEU A 76 3.55 -1.09 4.29
C LEU A 76 4.98 -1.47 4.69
N GLY A 77 5.92 -1.30 3.75
CA GLY A 77 7.32 -1.72 3.85
C GLY A 77 8.26 -0.87 4.71
N LYS A 78 7.76 -0.19 5.74
CA LYS A 78 8.59 0.41 6.79
C LYS A 78 8.15 -0.20 8.12
N LEU A 79 8.68 -1.38 8.46
CA LEU A 79 8.53 -2.03 9.77
C LEU A 79 7.15 -1.76 10.44
N PHE A 80 6.11 -2.41 9.91
CA PHE A 80 4.75 -2.49 10.49
C PHE A 80 4.21 -1.18 11.11
N SER A 81 4.17 -0.10 10.35
CA SER A 81 3.26 1.01 10.65
C SER A 81 1.86 0.64 10.13
N MET A 82 1.00 0.24 11.06
CA MET A 82 -0.42 -0.02 10.83
C MET A 82 -1.12 1.33 10.61
N ILE A 83 -1.27 1.75 9.35
CA ILE A 83 -2.11 2.92 9.06
C ILE A 83 -3.56 2.48 9.16
N ASN A 84 -4.18 2.87 10.27
CA ASN A 84 -5.60 2.73 10.51
C ASN A 84 -6.32 3.66 9.51
N TRP A 85 -6.95 3.07 8.50
CA TRP A 85 -7.85 3.78 7.58
C TRP A 85 -9.18 4.05 8.28
N ASN A 86 -9.16 4.90 9.30
CA ASN A 86 -10.34 5.28 10.06
C ASN A 86 -10.46 6.80 10.19
N ASN A 87 -10.21 7.51 9.09
CA ASN A 87 -10.56 8.93 8.93
C ASN A 87 -10.63 9.24 7.43
N PHE A 88 -11.76 8.89 6.81
CA PHE A 88 -12.38 9.58 5.67
C PHE A 88 -13.82 9.09 5.51
#